data_AF-A0ABD1JLS3-F1
#
_entry.id   AF-A0ABD1JLS3-F1
#
_cell.length_a   1.000
_cell.length_b   1.000
_cell.length_c   1.000
_cell.angle_alpha   90.00
_cell.angle_beta   90.00
_cell.angle_gamma   90.00
#
_symmetry.space_group_name_H-M   'P 1'
#
loop_
_entity.id
_entity.type
_entity.pdbx_description
1 polymer ?
#
loop_
_entity_poly.entity_id
_entity_poly.type
_entity_poly.pdbx_seq_one_letter_code
_entity_poly.pdbx_strand_id
1 'polypeptide(L)'
;MCWAVTNSVISAAEIAIPKSKPGGGNASKKVFANRQLKKKKKKKKKKKKKMKKKSKPPEWSAYLSKLVNVSAHNNHQYKGWVFTVDPVSASVVLVTFPEENQPRVQVVLGHAVESVEVVKDGNRGNTSRLASIFSSHGATDLSTEQLQQRRQCLCQWIERHHIPVKEEGEMLRVANVLTISSPYSVEDCSSSNEIILSRVQSLIRSNPEQKY
;
A
#
# COMPACT_ATOMS: atom_id res chain seq x y z
N MET A 1 -36.57 -60.15 -20.25
CA MET A 1 -35.96 -60.96 -21.33
C MET A 1 -34.47 -61.00 -21.03
N CYS A 2 -34.02 -62.01 -20.27
CA CYS A 2 -33.40 -63.25 -20.78
C CYS A 2 -32.06 -62.99 -21.48
N TRP A 3 -30.93 -63.63 -21.19
CA TRP A 3 -30.49 -64.62 -20.18
C TRP A 3 -28.94 -64.64 -20.25
N ALA A 4 -28.30 -65.01 -19.12
CA ALA A 4 -27.15 -65.92 -18.93
C ALA A 4 -26.06 -66.06 -20.04
N VAL A 5 -24.77 -65.77 -19.74
CA VAL A 5 -23.72 -66.70 -19.22
C VAL A 5 -23.33 -67.82 -20.21
N THR A 6 -22.04 -67.89 -20.59
CA THR A 6 -21.17 -69.07 -20.36
C THR A 6 -19.69 -68.79 -20.68
N ASN A 7 -18.83 -69.10 -19.71
CA ASN A 7 -17.44 -69.53 -19.89
C ASN A 7 -17.40 -70.92 -20.54
N SER A 8 -16.35 -71.25 -21.32
CA SER A 8 -15.50 -72.46 -21.18
C SER A 8 -14.56 -72.61 -22.40
N VAL A 9 -13.24 -72.43 -22.26
CA VAL A 9 -12.16 -73.45 -22.19
C VAL A 9 -12.10 -74.46 -23.36
N ILE A 10 -10.97 -74.46 -24.10
CA ILE A 10 -10.17 -75.57 -24.69
C ILE A 10 -8.88 -74.88 -25.22
N SER A 11 -7.68 -75.01 -24.63
CA SER A 11 -6.72 -76.13 -24.61
C SER A 11 -6.07 -76.49 -25.96
N ALA A 12 -4.88 -75.90 -26.15
CA ALA A 12 -3.57 -76.45 -26.58
C ALA A 12 -3.39 -77.35 -27.82
N ALA A 13 -2.19 -77.14 -28.40
CA ALA A 13 -1.39 -77.99 -29.31
C ALA A 13 -1.83 -77.97 -30.79
N GLU A 14 -0.98 -77.89 -31.81
CA GLU A 14 0.48 -77.80 -31.98
C GLU A 14 0.70 -77.59 -33.50
N ILE A 15 1.76 -76.89 -33.91
CA ILE A 15 2.73 -77.33 -34.95
C ILE A 15 3.72 -76.18 -35.18
N ALA A 16 4.99 -76.49 -34.91
CA ALA A 16 6.19 -75.69 -35.15
C ALA A 16 6.49 -75.57 -36.66
N ILE A 17 7.25 -74.57 -37.14
CA ILE A 17 8.71 -74.56 -37.46
C ILE A 17 8.93 -73.26 -38.32
N PRO A 18 10.13 -72.62 -38.50
CA PRO A 18 11.12 -72.05 -37.56
C PRO A 18 11.56 -70.58 -37.86
N LYS A 19 12.15 -69.95 -36.84
CA LYS A 19 13.30 -69.00 -36.80
C LYS A 19 13.59 -68.05 -37.98
N SER A 20 13.63 -66.75 -37.65
CA SER A 20 14.79 -65.89 -37.94
C SER A 20 14.99 -64.85 -36.81
N LYS A 21 16.24 -64.74 -36.30
CA LYS A 21 16.71 -63.64 -35.42
C LYS A 21 17.21 -62.49 -36.31
N PRO A 22 17.16 -61.22 -35.86
CA PRO A 22 18.34 -60.64 -35.20
C PRO A 22 17.96 -59.76 -33.97
N GLY A 23 18.77 -59.75 -32.91
CA GLY A 23 19.72 -58.64 -32.66
C GLY A 23 19.02 -57.52 -31.85
N GLY A 24 19.18 -57.42 -30.53
CA GLY A 24 20.39 -56.88 -29.90
C GLY A 24 20.35 -55.35 -29.86
N GLY A 25 19.97 -54.74 -28.72
CA GLY A 25 20.18 -53.31 -28.50
C GLY A 25 19.13 -52.58 -27.65
N ASN A 26 19.08 -52.84 -26.34
CA ASN A 26 18.18 -52.11 -25.43
C ASN A 26 18.86 -51.55 -24.16
N ALA A 27 20.14 -51.15 -24.26
CA ALA A 27 20.87 -50.49 -23.17
C ALA A 27 21.03 -48.96 -23.38
N SER A 28 21.09 -48.46 -24.63
CA SER A 28 21.43 -47.06 -24.91
C SER A 28 20.29 -46.06 -24.69
N LYS A 29 19.02 -46.49 -24.78
CA LYS A 29 17.85 -45.60 -24.61
C LYS A 29 17.63 -45.17 -23.15
N LYS A 30 17.94 -46.03 -22.18
CA LYS A 30 17.79 -45.71 -20.74
C LYS A 30 18.82 -44.69 -20.23
N VAL A 31 20.04 -44.71 -20.77
CA VAL A 31 21.12 -43.78 -20.38
C VAL A 31 20.82 -42.35 -20.86
N PHE A 32 20.24 -42.21 -22.06
CA PHE A 32 19.92 -40.90 -22.64
C PHE A 32 18.80 -40.17 -21.88
N ALA A 33 17.75 -40.88 -21.49
CA ALA A 33 16.62 -40.33 -20.74
C ALA A 33 17.04 -39.78 -19.35
N ASN A 34 17.93 -40.48 -18.66
CA ASN A 34 18.42 -40.07 -17.34
C ASN A 34 19.32 -38.83 -17.38
N ARG A 35 20.08 -38.65 -18.48
CA ARG A 35 20.92 -37.46 -18.72
C ARG A 35 20.06 -36.21 -18.97
N GLN A 36 18.92 -36.36 -19.63
CA GLN A 36 17.96 -35.26 -19.87
C GLN A 36 17.24 -34.84 -18.58
N LEU A 37 16.86 -35.79 -17.72
CA LEU A 37 16.23 -35.49 -16.43
C LEU A 37 17.19 -34.75 -15.48
N LYS A 38 18.48 -35.16 -15.42
CA LYS A 38 19.52 -34.46 -14.65
C LYS A 38 19.79 -33.05 -15.19
N LYS A 39 19.81 -32.85 -16.52
CA LYS A 39 19.94 -31.52 -17.14
C LYS A 39 18.73 -30.62 -16.83
N LYS A 40 17.50 -31.14 -16.86
CA LYS A 40 16.28 -30.40 -16.46
C LYS A 40 16.29 -30.03 -14.97
N LYS A 41 16.67 -30.95 -14.07
CA LYS A 41 16.82 -30.66 -12.63
C LYS A 41 17.92 -29.63 -12.36
N LYS A 42 19.07 -29.69 -13.05
CA LYS A 42 20.16 -28.71 -12.93
C LYS A 42 19.77 -27.33 -13.48
N LYS A 43 18.99 -27.27 -14.58
CA LYS A 43 18.37 -26.02 -15.08
C LYS A 43 17.33 -25.46 -14.10
N LYS A 44 16.45 -26.28 -13.52
CA LYS A 44 15.50 -25.85 -12.46
C LYS A 44 16.24 -25.34 -11.22
N LYS A 45 17.31 -26.01 -10.77
CA LYS A 45 18.16 -25.55 -9.65
C LYS A 45 18.89 -24.25 -9.98
N LYS A 46 19.41 -24.08 -11.21
CA LYS A 46 19.97 -22.79 -11.68
C LYS A 46 18.92 -21.69 -11.76
N LYS A 47 17.69 -21.98 -12.21
CA LYS A 47 16.57 -21.01 -12.27
C LYS A 47 16.14 -20.59 -10.85
N LYS A 48 16.04 -21.54 -9.92
CA LYS A 48 15.75 -21.29 -8.49
C LYS A 48 16.88 -20.55 -7.77
N LYS A 49 18.15 -20.81 -8.14
CA LYS A 49 19.33 -20.08 -7.63
C LYS A 49 19.43 -18.65 -8.23
N LYS A 50 18.95 -18.44 -9.46
CA LYS A 50 18.89 -17.11 -10.13
C LYS A 50 17.78 -16.22 -9.54
N MET A 51 16.73 -16.80 -8.97
CA MET A 51 15.68 -16.07 -8.23
C MET A 51 16.04 -15.75 -6.77
N LYS A 52 17.15 -16.30 -6.24
CA LYS A 52 17.74 -15.89 -4.94
C LYS A 52 18.91 -14.91 -5.14
N LYS A 53 18.88 -14.10 -6.20
CA LYS A 53 19.76 -12.94 -6.28
C LYS A 53 19.10 -11.89 -5.41
N LYS A 54 19.59 -11.70 -4.18
CA LYS A 54 19.28 -10.49 -3.40
C LYS A 54 19.61 -9.33 -4.33
N SER A 55 18.58 -8.67 -4.84
CA SER A 55 18.73 -7.46 -5.62
C SER A 55 19.46 -6.46 -4.73
N LYS A 56 20.35 -5.66 -5.34
CA LYS A 56 20.80 -4.41 -4.72
C LYS A 56 19.56 -3.67 -4.19
N PRO A 57 19.68 -2.84 -3.12
CA PRO A 57 18.58 -1.99 -2.70
C PRO A 57 17.97 -1.39 -3.96
N PRO A 58 16.67 -1.60 -4.23
CA PRO A 58 16.05 -0.98 -5.38
C PRO A 58 16.35 0.50 -5.30
N GLU A 59 16.67 1.12 -6.44
CA GLU A 59 16.78 2.56 -6.52
C GLU A 59 15.36 3.13 -6.33
N TRP A 60 14.89 3.13 -5.08
CA TRP A 60 13.53 3.50 -4.70
C TRP A 60 13.24 4.95 -5.07
N SER A 61 14.28 5.77 -5.10
CA SER A 61 14.27 7.13 -5.64
C SER A 61 13.72 7.22 -7.07
N ALA A 62 13.93 6.20 -7.90
CA ALA A 62 13.45 6.18 -9.28
C ALA A 62 11.93 6.04 -9.40
N TYR A 63 11.23 5.67 -8.32
CA TYR A 63 9.77 5.53 -8.29
C TYR A 63 9.07 6.75 -7.69
N LEU A 64 9.81 7.66 -7.03
CA LEU A 64 9.24 8.85 -6.39
C LEU A 64 8.45 9.71 -7.39
N SER A 65 7.29 10.19 -6.95
CA SER A 65 6.37 11.02 -7.74
C SER A 65 5.84 10.36 -9.01
N LYS A 66 6.00 9.04 -9.17
CA LYS A 66 5.45 8.28 -10.30
C LYS A 66 4.19 7.55 -9.91
N LEU A 67 3.29 7.37 -10.87
CA LEU A 67 2.13 6.51 -10.71
C LEU A 67 2.60 5.07 -10.91
N VAL A 68 2.40 4.24 -9.90
CA VAL A 68 2.81 2.83 -9.92
C VAL A 68 1.62 1.91 -9.69
N ASN A 69 1.76 0.67 -10.16
CA ASN A 69 0.97 -0.46 -9.72
C ASN A 69 1.86 -1.36 -8.85
N VAL A 70 1.52 -1.49 -7.58
CA VAL A 70 2.22 -2.33 -6.61
C VAL A 70 1.45 -3.63 -6.48
N SER A 71 2.09 -4.74 -6.86
CA SER A 71 1.56 -6.08 -6.59
C SER A 71 2.09 -6.53 -5.24
N ALA A 72 1.18 -6.95 -4.37
CA ALA A 72 1.47 -7.46 -3.05
C ALA A 72 1.04 -8.93 -2.91
N HIS A 73 1.46 -9.55 -1.81
CA HIS A 73 1.11 -10.93 -1.49
C HIS A 73 -0.41 -11.15 -1.52
N ASN A 74 -0.83 -12.39 -1.82
CA ASN A 74 -2.23 -12.77 -2.00
C ASN A 74 -2.95 -12.08 -3.18
N ASN A 75 -2.23 -11.74 -4.25
CA ASN A 75 -2.76 -11.11 -5.47
C ASN A 75 -3.42 -9.74 -5.21
N HIS A 76 -3.06 -9.05 -4.14
CA HIS A 76 -3.53 -7.68 -3.91
C HIS A 76 -2.76 -6.72 -4.83
N GLN A 77 -3.48 -5.77 -5.42
CA GLN A 77 -2.88 -4.73 -6.25
C GLN A 77 -3.27 -3.35 -5.74
N TYR A 78 -2.29 -2.46 -5.68
CA TYR A 78 -2.46 -1.08 -5.23
C TYR A 78 -1.93 -0.14 -6.30
N LYS A 79 -2.80 0.73 -6.80
CA LYS A 79 -2.44 1.73 -7.80
C LYS A 79 -2.43 3.11 -7.16
N GLY A 80 -1.31 3.82 -7.25
CA GLY A 80 -1.20 5.15 -6.65
C GLY A 80 0.13 5.83 -6.97
N TRP A 81 0.20 7.12 -6.66
CA TRP A 81 1.40 7.92 -6.78
C TRP A 81 2.33 7.63 -5.61
N VAL A 82 3.59 7.29 -5.88
CA VAL A 82 4.57 7.06 -4.80
C VAL A 82 4.95 8.40 -4.19
N PHE A 83 4.61 8.58 -2.92
CA PHE A 83 5.01 9.74 -2.14
C PHE A 83 6.40 9.54 -1.52
N THR A 84 6.60 8.41 -0.85
CA THR A 84 7.89 8.05 -0.25
C THR A 84 8.01 6.54 -0.10
N VAL A 85 9.24 6.07 0.14
CA VAL A 85 9.55 4.69 0.48
C VAL A 85 10.43 4.70 1.72
N ASP A 86 10.03 3.95 2.75
CA ASP A 86 10.87 3.80 3.95
C ASP A 86 12.11 2.95 3.60
N PRO A 87 13.34 3.49 3.73
CA PRO A 87 14.55 2.75 3.40
C PRO A 87 14.80 1.54 4.30
N VAL A 88 14.21 1.50 5.51
CA VAL A 88 14.42 0.40 6.46
C VAL A 88 13.45 -0.75 6.18
N SER A 89 12.15 -0.47 6.18
CA SER A 89 11.12 -1.52 5.99
C SER A 89 10.78 -1.79 4.52
N ALA A 90 11.28 -0.98 3.59
CA ALA A 90 10.87 -0.95 2.18
C ALA A 90 9.37 -0.73 1.98
N SER A 91 8.69 -0.13 2.96
CA SER A 91 7.26 0.19 2.85
C SER A 91 7.03 1.33 1.87
N VAL A 92 6.07 1.13 0.97
CA VAL A 92 5.74 2.08 -0.11
C VAL A 92 4.51 2.87 0.30
N VAL A 93 4.64 4.19 0.35
CA VAL A 93 3.53 5.11 0.63
C VAL A 93 2.95 5.59 -0.69
N LEU A 94 1.69 5.21 -0.93
CA LEU A 94 0.93 5.53 -2.12
C LEU A 94 -0.13 6.59 -1.82
N VAL A 95 -0.34 7.48 -2.77
CA VAL A 95 -1.38 8.51 -2.73
C VAL A 95 -2.31 8.33 -3.92
N THR A 96 -3.61 8.41 -3.67
CA THR A 96 -4.64 8.39 -4.70
C THR A 96 -5.50 9.64 -4.62
N PHE A 97 -5.88 10.16 -5.79
CA PHE A 97 -6.70 11.37 -5.94
C PHE A 97 -8.02 10.98 -6.60
N PRO A 98 -9.01 10.50 -5.84
CA PRO A 98 -10.36 10.30 -6.34
C PRO A 98 -10.97 11.64 -6.80
N GLU A 99 -11.81 11.63 -7.84
CA GLU A 99 -12.33 12.85 -8.49
C GLU A 99 -13.22 13.71 -7.58
N GLU A 100 -13.90 13.09 -6.61
CA GLU A 100 -14.86 13.76 -5.72
C GLU A 100 -14.50 13.67 -4.23
N ASN A 101 -13.31 13.16 -3.90
CA ASN A 101 -12.94 12.88 -2.52
C ASN A 101 -11.56 13.43 -2.17
N GLN A 102 -11.32 13.59 -0.87
CA GLN A 102 -10.01 13.95 -0.34
C GLN A 102 -8.92 12.94 -0.77
N PRO A 103 -7.66 13.39 -0.88
CA PRO A 103 -6.54 12.52 -1.19
C PRO A 103 -6.46 11.38 -0.19
N ARG A 104 -6.35 10.14 -0.68
CA ARG A 104 -6.25 8.95 0.15
C ARG A 104 -4.83 8.42 0.16
N VAL A 105 -4.26 8.29 1.34
CA VAL A 105 -2.93 7.70 1.59
C VAL A 105 -3.08 6.21 1.92
N GLN A 106 -2.25 5.38 1.30
CA GLN A 106 -2.18 3.94 1.56
C GLN A 106 -0.73 3.53 1.75
N VAL A 107 -0.46 2.67 2.73
CA VAL A 107 0.89 2.14 2.98
C VAL A 107 0.91 0.66 2.65
N VAL A 108 1.77 0.26 1.72
CA VAL A 108 2.03 -1.14 1.40
C VAL A 108 3.32 -1.56 2.09
N LEU A 109 3.22 -2.49 3.04
CA LEU A 109 4.38 -2.93 3.82
C LEU A 109 5.40 -3.64 2.93
N GLY A 110 6.69 -3.32 3.07
CA GLY A 110 7.71 -3.80 2.14
C GLY A 110 7.85 -5.32 2.07
N HIS A 111 7.59 -6.04 3.16
CA HIS A 111 7.58 -7.51 3.16
C HIS A 111 6.44 -8.12 2.35
N ALA A 112 5.37 -7.35 2.10
CA ALA A 112 4.23 -7.77 1.30
C ALA A 112 4.41 -7.42 -0.18
N VAL A 113 5.33 -6.52 -0.55
CA VAL A 113 5.55 -6.08 -1.94
C VAL A 113 6.25 -7.18 -2.75
N GLU A 114 5.63 -7.60 -3.84
CA GLU A 114 6.19 -8.57 -4.79
C GLU A 114 6.80 -7.89 -6.02
N SER A 115 6.13 -6.88 -6.57
CA SER A 115 6.62 -6.07 -7.69
C SER A 115 6.04 -4.66 -7.69
N VAL A 116 6.76 -3.73 -8.33
CA VAL A 116 6.33 -2.34 -8.55
C VAL A 116 6.51 -2.02 -10.04
N GLU A 117 5.43 -1.65 -10.71
CA GLU A 117 5.42 -1.31 -12.13
C GLU A 117 5.07 0.17 -12.31
N VAL A 118 5.87 0.91 -13.07
CA VAL A 118 5.57 2.31 -13.39
C VAL A 118 4.50 2.36 -14.47
N VAL A 119 3.36 2.96 -14.14
CA VAL A 119 2.24 3.19 -15.06
C VAL A 119 2.38 4.53 -15.77
N LYS A 120 2.82 5.56 -15.05
CA LYS A 120 3.00 6.91 -15.58
C LYS A 120 4.12 7.63 -14.84
N ASP A 121 5.01 8.28 -15.57
CA ASP A 121 6.04 9.14 -14.97
C ASP A 121 5.43 10.38 -14.29
N GLY A 122 6.15 10.89 -13.30
CA GLY A 122 5.79 12.12 -12.61
C GLY A 122 5.89 13.31 -13.53
N ASN A 123 4.93 14.23 -13.42
CA ASN A 123 5.02 15.57 -14.01
C ASN A 123 5.15 16.61 -12.89
N ARG A 124 5.53 17.85 -13.25
CA ARG A 124 5.63 18.95 -12.28
C ARG A 124 4.35 19.16 -11.47
N GLY A 125 3.18 19.13 -12.12
CA GLY A 125 1.89 19.33 -11.46
C GLY A 125 1.56 18.27 -10.39
N ASN A 126 1.89 17.00 -10.63
CA ASN A 126 1.61 15.91 -9.70
C ASN A 126 2.55 15.95 -8.50
N THR A 127 3.83 16.29 -8.70
CA THR A 127 4.77 16.50 -7.59
C THR A 127 4.29 17.62 -6.67
N SER A 128 3.84 18.75 -7.24
CA SER A 128 3.25 19.84 -6.46
C SER A 128 1.99 19.39 -5.71
N ARG A 129 1.11 18.62 -6.37
CA ARG A 129 -0.11 18.08 -5.76
C ARG A 129 0.17 17.05 -4.65
N LEU A 130 1.24 16.27 -4.77
CA LEU A 130 1.70 15.33 -3.73
C LEU A 130 2.25 16.09 -2.52
N ALA A 131 3.05 17.14 -2.76
CA ALA A 131 3.60 17.98 -1.71
C ALA A 131 2.50 18.74 -0.95
N SER A 132 1.44 19.18 -1.65
CA SER A 132 0.35 19.93 -1.02
C SER A 132 -0.44 19.10 -0.01
N ILE A 133 -0.49 17.76 -0.12
CA ILE A 133 -1.21 16.88 0.83
C ILE A 133 -0.69 17.01 2.25
N PHE A 134 0.63 17.15 2.39
CA PHE A 134 1.30 17.24 3.69
C PHE A 134 1.71 18.67 4.02
N SER A 135 1.38 19.62 3.14
CA SER A 135 1.45 21.03 3.46
C SER A 135 0.24 21.35 4.33
N SER A 136 0.46 21.93 5.51
CA SER A 136 -0.61 22.28 6.45
C SER A 136 -1.74 23.00 5.71
N HIS A 137 -2.90 22.33 5.57
CA HIS A 137 -4.08 22.89 4.88
C HIS A 137 -4.69 24.09 5.64
N GLY A 138 -4.08 24.52 6.75
CA GLY A 138 -4.46 25.69 7.54
C GLY A 138 -3.48 26.86 7.47
N ALA A 139 -2.33 26.72 6.81
CA ALA A 139 -1.52 27.87 6.43
C ALA A 139 -2.13 28.50 5.17
N THR A 140 -3.40 28.91 5.24
CA THR A 140 -3.74 30.18 4.60
C THR A 140 -2.68 31.16 5.12
N ASP A 141 -1.97 31.82 4.20
CA ASP A 141 -1.12 32.97 4.51
C ASP A 141 -2.03 34.09 5.05
N LEU A 142 -2.60 33.86 6.23
CA LEU A 142 -3.40 34.83 6.94
C LEU A 142 -2.41 35.92 7.32
N SER A 143 -2.76 37.14 6.93
CA SER A 143 -1.96 38.28 7.34
C SER A 143 -1.95 38.35 8.88
N THR A 144 -0.94 39.03 9.43
CA THR A 144 -0.86 39.28 10.87
C THR A 144 -2.14 39.89 11.42
N GLU A 145 -2.78 40.78 10.65
CA GLU A 145 -4.05 41.42 11.00
C GLU A 145 -5.20 40.39 11.04
N GLN A 146 -5.27 39.48 10.06
CA GLN A 146 -6.31 38.45 10.00
C GLN A 146 -6.17 37.44 11.15
N LEU A 147 -4.94 37.03 11.48
CA LEU A 147 -4.68 36.16 12.62
C LEU A 147 -5.08 36.83 13.93
N GLN A 148 -4.78 38.12 14.08
CA GLN A 148 -5.12 38.88 15.28
C GLN A 148 -6.63 39.09 15.39
N GLN A 149 -7.32 39.39 14.29
CA GLN A 149 -8.78 39.49 14.25
C GLN A 149 -9.42 38.15 14.63
N ARG A 150 -8.96 37.04 14.05
CA ARG A 150 -9.49 35.70 14.34
C ARG A 150 -9.28 35.32 15.81
N ARG A 151 -8.09 35.59 16.35
CA ARG A 151 -7.79 35.41 17.77
C ARG A 151 -8.76 36.20 18.65
N GLN A 152 -8.96 37.49 18.36
CA GLN A 152 -9.85 38.36 19.15
C GLN A 152 -11.32 37.91 19.08
N CYS A 153 -11.83 37.60 17.88
CA CYS A 153 -13.18 37.06 17.70
C CYS A 153 -13.38 35.76 18.48
N LEU A 154 -12.37 34.88 18.46
CA LEU A 154 -12.42 33.60 19.18
C LEU A 154 -12.41 33.81 20.71
N CYS A 155 -11.56 34.69 21.23
CA CYS A 155 -11.56 35.06 22.64
C CYS A 155 -12.94 35.56 23.07
N GLN A 156 -13.49 36.54 22.35
CA GLN A 156 -14.80 37.12 22.64
C GLN A 156 -15.92 36.08 22.54
N TRP A 157 -15.85 35.14 21.59
CA TRP A 157 -16.82 34.06 21.47
C TRP A 157 -16.79 33.14 22.69
N ILE A 158 -15.61 32.67 23.09
CA ILE A 158 -15.47 31.74 24.23
C ILE A 158 -15.87 32.43 25.54
N GLU A 159 -15.51 33.70 25.73
CA GLU A 159 -15.90 34.50 26.89
C GLU A 159 -17.41 34.78 26.94
N ARG A 160 -18.06 35.02 25.79
CA ARG A 160 -19.53 35.11 25.68
C ARG A 160 -20.23 33.84 26.19
N HIS A 161 -19.57 32.70 26.09
CA HIS A 161 -20.04 31.42 26.63
C HIS A 161 -19.61 31.15 28.08
N HIS A 162 -19.15 32.19 28.80
CA HIS A 162 -18.73 32.14 30.20
C HIS A 162 -17.56 31.18 30.48
N ILE A 163 -16.72 30.92 29.47
CA ILE A 163 -15.52 30.12 29.62
C ILE A 163 -14.33 31.08 29.72
N PRO A 164 -13.52 31.01 30.79
CA PRO A 164 -12.38 31.92 30.95
C PRO A 164 -11.30 31.62 29.91
N VAL A 165 -10.81 32.65 29.23
CA VAL A 165 -9.70 32.59 28.28
C VAL A 165 -8.57 33.50 28.75
N LYS A 166 -7.34 33.05 28.57
CA LYS A 166 -6.13 33.82 28.82
C LYS A 166 -5.22 33.76 27.61
N GLU A 167 -4.57 34.88 27.32
CA GLU A 167 -3.56 34.95 26.29
C GLU A 167 -2.19 34.59 26.86
N GLU A 168 -1.56 33.55 26.32
CA GLU A 168 -0.20 33.11 26.68
C GLU A 168 0.68 33.18 25.41
N GLY A 169 1.28 34.35 25.16
CA GLY A 169 2.08 34.60 23.96
C GLY A 169 1.24 34.50 22.68
N GLU A 170 1.58 33.53 21.82
CA GLU A 170 0.86 33.23 20.57
C GLU A 170 -0.26 32.19 20.75
N MET A 171 -0.51 31.71 21.97
CA MET A 171 -1.54 30.71 22.26
C MET A 171 -2.66 31.30 23.12
N LEU A 172 -3.87 30.75 22.95
CA LEU A 172 -5.00 31.01 23.83
C LEU A 172 -5.16 29.84 24.79
N ARG A 173 -5.22 30.13 26.09
CA ARG A 173 -5.43 29.13 27.14
C ARG A 173 -6.86 29.25 27.67
N VAL A 174 -7.64 28.20 27.44
CA VAL A 174 -9.05 28.10 27.82
C VAL A 174 -9.16 27.32 29.13
N ALA A 175 -9.69 27.96 30.17
CA ALA A 175 -9.90 27.41 31.50
C ALA A 175 -8.70 26.66 32.11
N ASN A 176 -7.47 27.07 31.74
CA ASN A 176 -6.19 26.43 32.10
C ASN A 176 -5.98 24.98 31.64
N VAL A 177 -6.94 24.37 30.96
CA VAL A 177 -6.98 22.93 30.61
C VAL A 177 -6.86 22.65 29.12
N LEU A 178 -7.12 23.65 28.28
CA LEU A 178 -7.05 23.53 26.82
C LEU A 178 -6.26 24.71 26.26
N THR A 179 -5.44 24.45 25.24
CA THR A 179 -4.70 25.47 24.50
C THR A 179 -5.17 25.49 23.04
N ILE A 180 -5.15 26.68 22.44
CA ILE A 180 -5.44 26.88 21.01
C ILE A 180 -4.27 27.65 20.42
N SER A 181 -3.60 27.05 19.43
CA SER A 181 -2.50 27.68 18.71
C SER A 181 -2.97 28.34 17.42
N SER A 182 -2.17 29.27 16.89
CA SER A 182 -2.31 29.78 15.52
C SER A 182 -2.39 28.61 14.52
N PRO A 183 -3.25 28.66 13.48
CA PRO A 183 -4.12 29.75 13.03
C PRO A 183 -5.50 29.88 13.73
N TYR A 184 -5.66 29.33 14.94
CA TYR A 184 -6.89 29.42 15.74
C TYR A 184 -8.11 28.80 15.04
N SER A 185 -7.90 27.67 14.37
CA SER A 185 -8.95 26.80 13.85
C SER A 185 -9.48 25.84 14.92
N VAL A 186 -10.52 25.08 14.56
CA VAL A 186 -11.10 24.06 15.45
C VAL A 186 -10.10 22.92 15.66
N GLU A 187 -9.30 22.64 14.64
CA GLU A 187 -8.29 21.60 14.58
C GLU A 187 -7.04 21.97 15.40
N ASP A 188 -6.83 23.26 15.67
CA ASP A 188 -5.67 23.76 16.44
C ASP A 188 -5.88 23.74 17.97
N CYS A 189 -6.94 23.10 18.43
CA CYS A 189 -7.22 22.91 19.85
C CYS A 189 -6.45 21.69 20.40
N SER A 190 -5.85 21.83 21.58
CA SER A 190 -5.10 20.76 22.26
C SER A 190 -5.45 20.68 23.74
N SER A 191 -5.76 19.48 24.21
CA SER A 191 -6.01 19.20 25.63
C SER A 191 -5.72 17.73 25.93
N SER A 192 -5.32 17.42 27.16
CA SER A 192 -5.22 16.03 27.63
C SER A 192 -6.58 15.38 27.89
N ASN A 193 -7.66 16.17 27.91
CA ASN A 193 -9.01 15.68 28.12
C ASN A 193 -9.85 15.79 26.85
N GLU A 194 -10.04 14.65 26.18
CA GLU A 194 -10.80 14.52 24.93
C GLU A 194 -12.27 14.98 25.03
N ILE A 195 -12.88 14.86 26.22
CA ILE A 195 -14.25 15.34 26.45
C ILE A 195 -14.28 16.86 26.42
N ILE A 196 -13.28 17.52 27.01
CA ILE A 196 -13.17 18.98 26.99
C ILE A 196 -12.82 19.45 25.57
N LEU A 197 -11.87 18.78 24.92
CA LEU A 197 -11.46 19.08 23.54
C LEU A 197 -12.67 19.06 22.60
N SER A 198 -13.42 17.95 22.58
CA SER A 198 -14.59 17.80 21.70
C SER A 198 -15.69 18.83 21.97
N ARG A 199 -15.94 19.18 23.24
CA ARG A 199 -16.92 20.21 23.61
C ARG A 199 -16.50 21.61 23.16
N VAL A 200 -15.25 21.99 23.42
CA VAL A 200 -14.72 23.29 23.00
C VAL A 200 -14.67 23.37 21.47
N GLN A 201 -14.23 22.31 20.79
CA GLN A 201 -14.29 22.26 19.32
C GLN A 201 -15.71 22.42 18.78
N SER A 202 -16.71 21.79 19.42
CA SER A 202 -18.12 21.93 19.04
C SER A 202 -18.62 23.35 19.26
N LEU A 203 -18.21 23.99 20.37
CA LEU A 203 -18.52 25.38 20.66
C LEU A 203 -17.92 26.32 19.61
N ILE A 204 -16.67 26.10 19.23
CA ILE A 204 -15.98 26.90 18.23
C ILE A 204 -16.65 26.75 16.86
N ARG A 205 -17.01 25.52 16.44
CA ARG A 205 -17.77 25.27 15.19
C ARG A 205 -19.13 25.99 15.15
N SER A 206 -19.74 26.25 16.30
CA SER A 206 -21.01 26.98 16.38
C SER A 206 -20.87 28.50 16.27
N ASN A 207 -19.64 29.02 16.18
CA ASN A 207 -19.39 30.45 16.01
C ASN A 207 -19.82 30.93 14.61
N PRO A 208 -20.81 31.84 14.49
CA PRO A 208 -21.25 32.37 13.19
C PRO A 208 -20.17 33.20 12.47
N GLU A 209 -19.15 33.68 13.19
CA GLU A 209 -18.05 34.49 12.65
C GLU A 209 -16.92 33.62 12.05
N GLN A 210 -16.98 32.29 12.16
CA GLN A 210 -15.96 31.38 11.61
C GLN A 210 -16.15 30.98 10.13
N LYS A 211 -17.00 31.68 9.37
CA LYS A 211 -17.23 31.37 7.95
C LYS A 211 -15.98 31.71 7.11
N TYR A 212 -15.14 30.72 6.86
CA TYR A 212 -14.12 30.71 5.81
C TYR A 212 -14.21 29.40 5.03
#